data_AF-A0A832ZJB7-F1
#
_entry.id   AF-A0A832ZJB7-F1
#
_cell.length_a   1.000
_cell.length_b   1.000
_cell.length_c   1.000
_cell.angle_alpha   90.00
_cell.angle_beta   90.00
_cell.angle_gamma   90.00
#
_symmetry.space_group_name_H-M   'P 1'
#
loop_
_entity.id
_entity.type
_entity.pdbx_description
1 polymer ?
#
loop_
_entity_poly.entity_id
_entity_poly.type
_entity_poly.pdbx_seq_one_letter_code
_entity_poly.pdbx_strand_id
1 'polypeptide(L)'
;MSLDPKLREELREFVYEQLKILREIVLMVKDYIDFTLMDAKMEDLDQVDKSFYYAFILEVSRSIFINWSIHRRKKLEQELSGVTSPSLARRVESKNTDYTT
;
A
#
# COMPACT_ATOMS: atom_id res chain seq x y z
N MET A 1 -6.70 -32.39 0.24
CA MET A 1 -7.27 -31.84 -1.01
C MET A 1 -6.23 -30.91 -1.64
N SER A 2 -5.90 -31.11 -2.91
CA SER A 2 -5.05 -30.19 -3.66
C SER A 2 -5.88 -29.03 -4.20
N LEU A 3 -5.36 -27.79 -4.13
CA LEU A 3 -5.96 -26.63 -4.79
C LEU A 3 -6.13 -26.89 -6.29
N ASP A 4 -7.28 -26.47 -6.84
CA ASP A 4 -7.52 -26.38 -8.27
C ASP A 4 -6.37 -25.61 -8.97
N PRO A 5 -5.89 -26.05 -10.15
CA PRO A 5 -4.76 -25.41 -10.82
C PRO A 5 -4.96 -23.92 -11.12
N LYS A 6 -6.18 -23.48 -11.48
CA LYS A 6 -6.44 -22.08 -11.78
C LYS A 6 -6.36 -21.23 -10.51
N LEU A 7 -7.02 -21.70 -9.44
CA LEU A 7 -6.98 -21.01 -8.15
C LEU A 7 -5.55 -20.91 -7.59
N ARG A 8 -4.71 -21.94 -7.82
CA ARG A 8 -3.31 -21.91 -7.43
C ARG A 8 -2.53 -20.81 -8.17
N GLU A 9 -2.80 -20.62 -9.46
CA GLU A 9 -2.10 -19.60 -10.24
C GLU A 9 -2.55 -18.18 -9.85
N GLU A 10 -3.85 -17.98 -9.64
CA GLU A 10 -4.37 -16.70 -9.14
C GLU A 10 -3.76 -16.33 -7.78
N LEU A 11 -3.66 -17.30 -6.86
CA LEU A 11 -2.99 -17.09 -5.58
C LEU A 11 -1.51 -16.73 -5.76
N ARG A 12 -0.82 -17.40 -6.69
CA ARG A 12 0.59 -17.15 -6.97
C ARG A 12 0.80 -15.72 -7.47
N GLU A 13 0.01 -15.27 -8.43
CA GLU A 13 0.05 -13.91 -8.97
C GLU A 13 -0.21 -12.88 -7.87
N PHE A 14 -1.27 -13.09 -7.09
CA PHE A 14 -1.59 -12.25 -5.94
C PHE A 14 -0.40 -12.13 -4.97
N VAL A 15 0.20 -13.25 -4.59
CA VAL A 15 1.36 -13.29 -3.69
C VAL A 15 2.55 -12.54 -4.29
N TYR A 16 2.85 -12.72 -5.58
CA TYR A 16 3.96 -12.02 -6.22
C TYR A 16 3.76 -10.50 -6.22
N GLU A 17 2.55 -10.02 -6.48
CA GLU A 17 2.25 -8.58 -6.37
C GLU A 17 2.45 -8.05 -4.95
N GLN A 18 2.05 -8.82 -3.92
CA GLN A 18 2.30 -8.43 -2.54
C GLN A 18 3.81 -8.40 -2.22
N LEU A 19 4.57 -9.38 -2.71
CA LEU A 19 6.02 -9.47 -2.49
C LEU A 19 6.79 -8.30 -3.13
N LYS A 20 6.33 -7.79 -4.30
CA LYS A 20 6.93 -6.60 -4.92
C LYS A 20 6.80 -5.39 -4.00
N ILE A 21 5.61 -5.14 -3.47
CA ILE A 21 5.36 -4.01 -2.54
C ILE A 21 6.17 -4.19 -1.25
N LEU A 22 6.15 -5.40 -0.69
CA LEU A 22 6.91 -5.70 0.53
C LEU A 22 8.41 -5.48 0.33
N ARG A 23 8.98 -5.86 -0.83
CA ARG A 23 10.39 -5.63 -1.15
C ARG A 23 10.74 -4.16 -1.11
N GLU A 24 9.94 -3.30 -1.74
CA GLU A 24 10.17 -1.85 -1.74
C GLU A 24 10.10 -1.28 -0.32
N ILE A 25 9.12 -1.70 0.48
CA ILE A 25 8.99 -1.29 1.89
C ILE A 25 10.22 -1.71 2.69
N VAL A 26 10.64 -2.98 2.58
CA VAL A 26 11.78 -3.51 3.34
C VAL A 26 13.06 -2.75 3.02
N LEU A 27 13.30 -2.39 1.76
CA LEU A 27 14.47 -1.60 1.37
C LEU A 27 14.43 -0.20 1.99
N MET A 28 13.30 0.51 1.89
CA MET A 28 13.13 1.83 2.51
C MET A 28 13.29 1.80 4.03
N VAL A 29 12.74 0.77 4.68
CA VAL A 29 12.83 0.58 6.14
C VAL A 29 14.25 0.26 6.57
N LYS A 30 14.93 -0.63 5.85
CA LYS A 30 16.32 -0.98 6.13
C LYS A 30 17.20 0.26 6.08
N ASP A 31 17.10 1.04 5.00
CA ASP A 31 17.91 2.24 4.85
C ASP A 31 17.65 3.23 5.99
N TYR A 32 16.38 3.45 6.37
CA TYR A 32 16.02 4.29 7.51
C TYR A 32 16.61 3.78 8.84
N ILE A 33 16.54 2.48 9.10
CA ILE A 33 17.09 1.88 10.32
C ILE A 33 18.61 2.04 10.34
N ASP A 34 19.29 1.79 9.23
CA ASP A 34 20.75 1.93 9.14
C ASP A 34 21.19 3.37 9.44
N PHE A 35 20.52 4.37 8.86
CA PHE A 35 20.77 5.78 9.19
C PHE A 35 20.52 6.08 10.66
N THR A 36 19.42 5.57 11.23
CA THR A 36 19.08 5.79 12.64
C THR A 36 20.12 5.17 13.58
N LEU A 37 20.62 3.97 13.26
CA LEU A 37 21.64 3.29 14.05
C LEU A 37 23.00 3.99 13.95
N MET A 38 23.35 4.49 12.77
CA MET A 38 24.54 5.31 12.55
C MET A 38 24.47 6.61 13.39
N ASP A 39 23.35 7.33 13.34
CA ASP A 39 23.14 8.55 14.13
C ASP A 39 23.21 8.30 15.65
N ALA A 40 22.72 7.13 16.08
CA ALA A 40 22.79 6.70 17.48
C ALA A 40 24.17 6.19 17.90
N LYS A 41 25.15 6.15 16.99
CA LYS A 41 26.49 5.52 17.18
C LYS A 41 26.38 4.05 17.61
N MET A 42 25.36 3.36 17.12
CA MET A 42 25.10 1.93 17.36
C MET A 42 25.36 1.11 16.10
N GLU A 43 26.42 1.45 15.36
CA GLU A 43 26.77 0.83 14.08
C GLU A 43 27.02 -0.69 14.21
N ASP A 44 27.37 -1.18 15.40
CA ASP A 44 27.66 -2.59 15.65
C ASP A 44 26.43 -3.47 15.92
N LEU A 45 25.21 -2.92 15.94
CA LEU A 45 23.99 -3.70 16.24
C LEU A 45 23.74 -4.81 15.21
N ASP A 46 24.12 -4.57 13.96
CA ASP A 46 24.10 -5.58 12.89
C ASP A 46 25.16 -6.68 13.07
N GLN A 47 26.23 -6.42 13.84
CA GLN A 47 27.29 -7.38 14.13
C GLN A 47 26.98 -8.19 15.39
N VAL A 48 26.37 -7.56 16.39
CA VAL A 48 26.15 -8.14 17.72
C VAL A 48 24.89 -9.00 17.78
N ASP A 49 23.79 -8.59 17.12
CA ASP A 49 22.56 -9.40 17.07
C ASP A 49 21.80 -9.25 15.72
N LYS A 50 22.30 -9.98 14.72
CA LYS A 50 21.70 -10.07 13.38
C LYS A 50 20.24 -10.50 13.41
N SER A 51 19.88 -11.41 14.32
CA SER A 51 18.53 -11.93 14.40
C SER A 51 17.56 -10.84 14.86
N PHE A 52 17.95 -10.06 15.86
CA PHE A 52 17.19 -8.89 16.30
C PHE A 52 17.06 -7.84 15.20
N TYR A 53 18.16 -7.49 14.54
CA TYR A 53 18.16 -6.49 13.45
C TYR A 53 17.19 -6.88 12.32
N TYR A 54 17.26 -8.13 11.83
CA TYR A 54 16.35 -8.59 10.78
C TYR A 54 14.89 -8.69 11.27
N ALA A 55 14.67 -9.16 12.51
CA ALA A 55 13.33 -9.21 13.08
C ALA A 55 12.71 -7.81 13.18
N PHE A 56 13.52 -6.81 13.56
CA PHE A 56 13.08 -5.43 13.66
C PHE A 56 12.71 -4.85 12.29
N ILE A 57 13.55 -5.03 11.26
CA ILE A 57 13.21 -4.64 9.88
C ILE A 57 11.89 -5.27 9.43
N LEU A 58 11.72 -6.58 9.66
CA LEU A 58 10.53 -7.30 9.22
C LEU A 58 9.27 -6.82 9.96
N GLU A 59 9.36 -6.54 11.25
CA GLU A 59 8.23 -6.07 12.05
C GLU A 59 7.79 -4.66 11.65
N VAL A 60 8.74 -3.75 11.45
CA VAL A 60 8.47 -2.39 10.96
C VAL A 60 7.88 -2.44 9.56
N SER A 61 8.46 -3.27 8.68
CA SER A 61 7.98 -3.44 7.30
C SER A 61 6.56 -4.01 7.24
N ARG A 62 6.25 -5.00 8.08
CA ARG A 62 4.89 -5.56 8.21
C ARG A 62 3.88 -4.49 8.61
N SER A 63 4.21 -3.69 9.62
CA SER A 63 3.34 -2.61 10.10
C SER A 63 3.06 -1.57 9.02
N ILE A 64 4.08 -1.16 8.27
CA ILE A 64 3.94 -0.23 7.15
C ILE A 64 3.11 -0.84 6.02
N PHE A 65 3.34 -2.10 5.67
CA PHE A 65 2.57 -2.80 4.64
C PHE A 65 1.07 -2.84 4.93
N ILE A 66 0.69 -3.13 6.18
CA ILE A 66 -0.71 -3.12 6.62
C ILE A 66 -1.30 -1.71 6.52
N ASN A 67 -0.60 -0.71 7.04
CA ASN A 67 -1.06 0.68 7.02
C ASN A 67 -1.19 1.23 5.59
N TRP A 68 -0.23 0.91 4.72
CA TRP A 68 -0.28 1.24 3.30
C TRP A 68 -1.50 0.61 2.62
N SER A 69 -1.78 -0.66 2.90
CA SER A 69 -2.94 -1.38 2.34
C SER A 69 -4.27 -0.71 2.73
N ILE A 70 -4.38 -0.20 3.96
CA ILE A 70 -5.55 0.57 4.40
C ILE A 70 -5.60 1.94 3.70
N HIS A 71 -4.46 2.65 3.68
CA HIS A 71 -4.35 3.97 3.06
C HIS A 71 -4.72 3.92 1.56
N ARG A 72 -4.19 2.94 0.82
CA ARG A 72 -4.44 2.79 -0.62
C ARG A 72 -5.89 2.50 -0.94
N ARG A 73 -6.58 1.66 -0.15
CA ARG A 73 -8.02 1.41 -0.30
C ARG A 73 -8.83 2.69 -0.14
N LYS A 74 -8.58 3.45 0.93
CA LYS A 74 -9.24 4.75 1.17
C LYS A 74 -9.01 5.73 0.02
N LYS A 75 -7.78 5.79 -0.50
CA LYS A 75 -7.42 6.64 -1.64
C LYS A 75 -8.15 6.22 -2.91
N LEU A 76 -8.25 4.91 -3.19
CA LEU A 76 -9.00 4.41 -4.34
C LEU A 76 -10.49 4.75 -4.23
N GLU A 77 -11.11 4.59 -3.05
CA GLU A 77 -12.50 4.98 -2.82
C GLU A 77 -12.74 6.48 -3.07
N GLN A 78 -11.80 7.33 -2.68
CA GLN A 78 -11.82 8.77 -2.96
C GLN A 78 -11.66 9.08 -4.46
N GLU A 79 -10.74 8.39 -5.14
CA GLU A 79 -10.54 8.52 -6.59
C GLU A 79 -11.81 8.11 -7.36
N LEU A 80 -12.49 7.02 -6.97
CA LEU A 80 -13.75 6.58 -7.61
C LEU A 80 -14.93 7.51 -7.32
N SER A 81 -15.02 8.09 -6.11
CA SER A 81 -16.08 9.04 -5.76
C SER A 81 -15.87 10.43 -6.37
N GLY A 82 -14.62 10.85 -6.58
CA GLY A 82 -14.28 12.08 -7.31
C GLY A 82 -14.61 12.02 -8.81
N VAL A 83 -14.57 10.83 -9.41
CA VAL A 83 -14.93 10.63 -10.83
C VAL A 83 -16.46 10.69 -11.05
N THR A 84 -17.28 10.44 -10.03
CA THR A 84 -18.75 10.44 -10.13
C THR A 84 -19.43 11.80 -9.87
N SER A 85 -18.69 12.83 -9.46
CA SER A 85 -19.22 14.19 -9.20
C SER A 85 -18.36 15.27 -9.85
N PRO A 86 -18.61 15.66 -11.13
CA PRO A 86 -19.33 16.94 -11.36
C PRO A 86 -20.17 17.03 -12.66
N SER A 87 -20.33 15.98 -13.47
CA SER A 87 -21.00 16.08 -14.79
C SER A 87 -22.51 15.82 -14.77
N LEU A 88 -23.06 15.23 -13.70
CA LEU A 88 -24.50 14.96 -13.58
C LEU A 88 -25.32 16.16 -13.06
N ALA A 89 -24.72 17.07 -12.30
CA ALA A 89 -25.42 18.26 -11.79
C ALA A 89 -25.71 19.29 -12.90
N ARG A 90 -24.81 19.44 -13.88
CA ARG A 90 -24.89 20.50 -14.90
C ARG A 90 -25.87 20.20 -16.06
N ARG A 91 -26.37 18.95 -16.16
CA ARG A 91 -27.28 18.52 -17.25
C ARG A 91 -28.76 18.53 -16.86
N VAL A 92 -29.07 18.63 -15.57
CA VAL A 92 -30.47 18.67 -15.08
C VAL A 92 -30.99 20.11 -15.04
N GLU A 93 -30.14 21.10 -14.76
CA GLU A 93 -30.54 22.51 -14.71
C GLU A 93 -30.79 23.14 -16.09
N SER A 94 -30.17 22.62 -17.15
CA SER A 94 -30.27 23.19 -18.51
C SER A 94 -31.46 22.68 -19.35
N LYS A 95 -32.26 21.73 -18.83
CA LYS A 95 -33.40 21.17 -19.58
C LYS A 95 -34.77 21.64 -19.09
N ASN A 96 -34.85 22.44 -18.04
CA ASN A 96 -36.11 22.82 -17.39
C ASN A 96 -36.49 24.30 -17.54
N THR A 97 -35.79 25.07 -18.39
CA THR A 97 -35.99 26.52 -18.51
C THR A 97 -36.60 26.98 -19.82
N ASP A 98 -36.88 26.09 -20.77
CA ASP A 98 -37.59 26.44 -22.00
C ASP A 98 -39.02 25.85 -21.97
N TYR A 99 -40.00 26.68 -22.32
CA TYR A 99 -41.46 26.47 -22.35
C TYR A 99 -42.25 26.84 -21.08
N THR A 100 -42.16 28.09 -20.66
CA THR A 100 -43.36 28.84 -20.23
C THR A 100 -43.15 30.34 -20.44
N THR A 101 -43.50 30.82 -21.64
CA THR A 101 -44.28 32.04 -21.99
C THR A 101 -44.05 32.36 -23.46
#